data_AF-A0A7J6V9P1-F1
#
_entry.id   AF-A0A7J6V9P1-F1
#
_cell.length_a   1.000
_cell.length_b   1.000
_cell.length_c   1.000
_cell.angle_alpha   90.00
_cell.angle_beta   90.00
_cell.angle_gamma   90.00
#
_symmetry.space_group_name_H-M   'P 1'
#
loop_
_entity.id
_entity.type
_entity.pdbx_description
1 polymer ?
#
loop_
_entity_poly.entity_id
_entity_poly.type
_entity_poly.pdbx_seq_one_letter_code
_entity_poly.pdbx_strand_id
1 'polypeptide(L)'
;MSLLNQLFSRGLLGAKCKTCLNLAISRIKLLQNKRQLQLNQMRKEIAQFLQTGQESIARIRVEHVIREMNMQAAYDILELFCEFVYARVPILESQ
;
A
#
# COMPACT_ATOMS: atom_id res chain seq x y z
N MET A 1 -2.51 -34.83 -23.08
CA MET A 1 -2.52 -33.35 -23.08
C MET A 1 -1.34 -32.88 -22.24
N SER A 2 -0.29 -32.36 -22.87
CA SER A 2 1.07 -32.27 -22.30
C SER A 2 1.18 -31.26 -21.14
N LEU A 3 2.10 -31.53 -20.21
CA LEU A 3 2.54 -30.61 -19.13
C LEU A 3 2.89 -29.20 -19.63
N LEU A 4 3.32 -29.10 -20.90
CA LEU A 4 3.57 -27.82 -21.57
C LEU A 4 2.30 -26.98 -21.70
N ASN A 5 1.13 -27.58 -21.96
CA ASN A 5 -0.13 -26.83 -22.01
C ASN A 5 -0.57 -26.34 -20.63
N GLN A 6 -0.20 -27.02 -19.54
CA GLN A 6 -0.43 -26.50 -18.18
C GLN A 6 0.49 -25.31 -17.87
N LEU A 7 1.76 -25.35 -18.30
CA LEU A 7 2.72 -24.26 -18.15
C LEU A 7 2.33 -22.99 -18.94
N PHE A 8 1.75 -23.14 -20.14
CA PHE A 8 1.33 -22.02 -20.99
C PHE A 8 -0.18 -21.71 -20.93
N SER A 9 -0.93 -22.33 -20.02
CA SER A 9 -2.36 -22.08 -19.89
C SER A 9 -2.65 -20.66 -19.35
N ARG A 10 -3.29 -19.82 -20.19
CA ARG A 10 -3.74 -18.46 -19.82
C ARG A 10 -4.63 -18.45 -18.57
N GLY A 11 -5.46 -19.48 -18.35
CA GLY A 11 -6.30 -19.59 -17.15
C GLY A 11 -5.52 -19.80 -15.83
N LEU A 12 -4.30 -20.34 -15.87
CA LEU A 12 -3.45 -20.43 -14.68
C LEU A 12 -2.87 -19.05 -14.30
N LEU A 13 -2.69 -18.17 -15.30
CA LEU A 13 -2.15 -16.83 -15.09
C LEU A 13 -3.14 -15.92 -14.37
N GLY A 14 -4.43 -15.92 -14.73
CA GLY A 14 -5.39 -15.07 -14.04
C GLY A 14 -5.75 -15.56 -12.64
N ALA A 15 -5.81 -16.89 -12.40
CA ALA A 15 -5.93 -17.43 -11.05
C ALA A 15 -4.74 -17.02 -10.15
N LYS A 16 -3.50 -17.13 -10.65
CA LYS A 16 -2.30 -16.66 -9.95
C LYS A 16 -2.33 -15.14 -9.74
N CYS A 17 -2.75 -14.37 -10.75
CA CYS A 17 -2.88 -12.92 -10.68
C CYS A 17 -3.84 -12.50 -9.57
N LYS A 18 -5.05 -13.10 -9.52
CA LYS A 18 -6.03 -12.85 -8.46
C LYS A 18 -5.45 -13.10 -7.07
N THR A 19 -4.76 -14.23 -6.89
CA THR A 19 -4.13 -14.56 -5.60
C THR A 19 -3.06 -13.53 -5.23
N CYS A 20 -2.16 -13.18 -6.13
CA CYS A 20 -1.12 -12.19 -5.88
C CYS A 20 -1.70 -10.81 -5.56
N LEU A 21 -2.74 -10.38 -6.27
CA LEU A 21 -3.43 -9.10 -6.03
C LEU A 21 -4.12 -9.09 -4.66
N ASN A 22 -4.83 -10.16 -4.28
CA ASN A 22 -5.43 -10.26 -2.94
C ASN A 22 -4.39 -10.19 -1.82
N LEU A 23 -3.25 -10.85 -2.00
CA LEU A 23 -2.13 -10.78 -1.04
C LEU A 23 -1.54 -9.36 -0.98
N ALA A 24 -1.37 -8.70 -2.13
CA ALA A 24 -0.88 -7.34 -2.21
C ALA A 24 -1.82 -6.34 -1.50
N ILE A 25 -3.13 -6.40 -1.76
CA ILE A 25 -4.16 -5.57 -1.11
C ILE A 25 -4.11 -5.78 0.41
N SER A 26 -4.10 -7.03 0.87
CA SER A 26 -4.02 -7.36 2.30
C SER A 26 -2.74 -6.82 2.94
N ARG A 27 -1.60 -6.89 2.23
CA ARG A 27 -0.32 -6.37 2.69
C ARG A 27 -0.33 -4.84 2.77
N ILE A 28 -0.92 -4.15 1.79
CA ILE A 28 -1.04 -2.69 1.77
C ILE A 28 -1.87 -2.22 2.97
N LYS A 29 -3.04 -2.83 3.22
CA LYS A 29 -3.91 -2.53 4.38
C LYS A 29 -3.16 -2.64 5.72
N LEU A 30 -2.36 -3.70 5.89
CA LEU A 30 -1.54 -3.87 7.09
C LEU A 30 -0.47 -2.76 7.24
N LEU A 31 0.17 -2.37 6.14
CA LEU A 31 1.20 -1.32 6.14
C LEU A 31 0.59 0.07 6.41
N GLN A 32 -0.56 0.37 5.82
CA GLN A 32 -1.33 1.59 6.08
C GLN A 32 -1.73 1.68 7.56
N ASN A 33 -2.28 0.61 8.14
CA ASN A 33 -2.67 0.59 9.55
C ASN A 33 -1.48 0.86 10.48
N LYS A 34 -0.35 0.19 10.24
CA LYS A 34 0.89 0.42 11.01
C LYS A 34 1.34 1.88 10.89
N ARG A 35 1.33 2.43 9.68
CA ARG A 35 1.76 3.80 9.40
C ARG A 35 0.84 4.83 10.04
N GLN A 36 -0.47 4.61 10.03
CA GLN A 36 -1.43 5.51 10.66
C GLN A 36 -1.20 5.64 12.17
N LEU A 37 -0.91 4.52 12.85
CA LEU A 37 -0.54 4.54 14.28
C LEU A 37 0.75 5.34 14.50
N GLN A 38 1.74 5.14 13.63
CA GLN A 38 3.02 5.86 13.70
C GLN A 38 2.83 7.37 13.47
N LEU A 39 2.03 7.77 12.47
CA LEU A 39 1.69 9.18 12.20
C LEU A 39 1.01 9.86 13.39
N ASN A 40 0.07 9.16 14.03
CA ASN A 40 -0.60 9.67 15.24
C ASN A 40 0.40 9.92 16.37
N GLN A 41 1.38 9.02 16.54
CA GLN A 41 2.44 9.19 17.53
C GLN A 41 3.37 10.37 17.19
N MET A 42 3.82 10.48 15.92
CA MET A 42 4.67 11.59 15.50
C MET A 42 4.01 12.96 15.70
N ARG A 43 2.70 13.07 15.46
CA ARG A 43 1.95 14.31 15.70
C ARG A 43 1.94 14.70 17.18
N LYS A 44 1.84 13.72 18.09
CA LYS A 44 1.95 13.97 19.54
C LYS A 44 3.36 14.43 19.93
N GLU A 45 4.39 13.82 19.35
CA GLU A 45 5.80 14.24 19.57
C GLU A 45 6.03 15.68 19.11
N ILE A 46 5.49 16.07 17.95
CA ILE A 46 5.57 17.47 17.48
C ILE A 46 4.94 18.42 18.50
N ALA A 47 3.76 18.09 19.03
CA ALA A 47 3.11 18.90 20.06
C ALA A 47 3.98 19.04 21.32
N GLN A 48 4.68 17.99 21.75
CA GLN A 48 5.60 18.03 22.89
C GLN A 48 6.83 18.91 22.61
N PHE A 49 7.40 18.86 21.40
CA PHE A 49 8.51 19.74 21.03
C PHE A 49 8.09 21.20 21.02
N LEU A 50 6.89 21.52 20.53
CA LEU A 50 6.36 22.88 20.55
C LEU A 50 6.12 23.38 21.99
N GLN A 51 5.58 22.55 22.88
CA GLN A 51 5.37 22.90 24.29
C GLN A 51 6.68 23.17 25.04
N THR A 52 7.76 22.50 24.66
CA THR A 52 9.09 22.69 25.25
C THR A 52 9.94 23.76 24.56
N GLY A 53 9.37 24.48 23.58
CA GLY A 53 10.06 25.55 22.84
C GLY A 53 11.09 25.06 21.81
N GLN A 54 11.14 23.77 21.52
CA GLN A 54 12.08 23.15 20.57
C GLN A 54 11.57 23.24 19.12
N GLU A 55 11.35 24.46 18.63
CA GLU A 55 10.71 24.69 17.32
C GLU A 55 11.54 24.14 16.14
N SER A 56 12.87 24.24 16.19
CA SER A 56 13.75 23.71 15.14
C SER A 56 13.58 22.20 14.95
N ILE A 57 13.50 21.45 16.04
CA ILE A 57 13.27 20.00 16.04
C ILE A 57 11.84 19.70 15.57
N ALA A 58 10.85 20.46 16.04
CA ALA A 58 9.47 20.31 15.60
C ALA A 58 9.34 20.48 14.07
N ARG A 59 10.04 21.46 13.49
CA ARG A 59 10.06 21.71 12.03
C ARG A 59 10.62 20.53 11.24
N ILE A 60 11.77 19.99 11.67
CA ILE A 60 12.35 18.78 11.06
C ILE A 60 11.38 17.59 11.16
N ARG A 61 10.71 17.44 12.31
CA ARG A 61 9.75 16.35 12.53
C ARG A 61 8.51 16.48 11.66
N VAL A 62 8.03 17.71 11.41
CA VAL A 62 6.92 17.97 10.47
C VAL A 62 7.28 17.54 9.05
N GLU A 63 8.49 17.82 8.56
CA GLU A 63 8.92 17.36 7.22
C GLU A 63 8.91 15.82 7.11
N HIS A 64 9.26 15.12 8.19
CA HIS A 64 9.15 13.66 8.23
C HIS A 64 7.69 13.22 8.19
N VAL A 65 6.80 13.84 8.97
CA VAL A 65 5.35 13.55 8.93
C VAL A 65 4.77 13.76 7.53
N ILE A 66 5.16 14.82 6.82
CA ILE A 66 4.70 15.08 5.44
C ILE A 66 5.14 13.95 4.50
N ARG A 67 6.40 13.51 4.58
CA ARG A 67 6.90 12.37 3.78
C ARG A 67 6.11 11.08 4.06
N GLU A 68 5.80 10.83 5.33
CA GLU A 68 5.03 9.67 5.75
C GLU A 68 3.56 9.75 5.29
N MET A 69 2.96 10.94 5.28
CA MET A 69 1.63 11.17 4.71
C MET A 69 1.60 10.97 3.19
N ASN A 70 2.62 11.43 2.48
CA ASN A 70 2.73 11.20 1.03
C ASN A 70 2.88 9.71 0.71
N MET A 71 3.63 8.96 1.53
CA MET A 71 3.74 7.50 1.39
C MET A 71 2.41 6.80 1.67
N GLN A 72 1.63 7.27 2.65
CA GLN A 72 0.28 6.76 2.88
C GLN A 72 -0.61 6.96 1.66
N ALA A 73 -0.62 8.16 1.08
CA ALA A 73 -1.40 8.46 -0.13
C ALA A 73 -0.97 7.58 -1.33
N ALA A 74 0.32 7.29 -1.46
CA ALA A 74 0.82 6.38 -2.49
C ALA A 74 0.29 4.95 -2.30
N TYR A 75 0.18 4.47 -1.05
CA TYR A 75 -0.45 3.17 -0.78
C TYR A 75 -1.93 3.14 -1.16
N ASP A 76 -2.68 4.22 -0.88
CA ASP A 76 -4.09 4.32 -1.24
C ASP A 76 -4.28 4.21 -2.77
N ILE A 77 -3.40 4.86 -3.55
CA ILE A 77 -3.39 4.77 -5.02
C ILE A 77 -3.07 3.34 -5.48
N LEU A 78 -2.05 2.71 -4.90
CA LEU A 78 -1.65 1.34 -5.26
C LEU A 78 -2.74 0.32 -4.93
N GLU A 79 -3.38 0.46 -3.77
CA GLU A 79 -4.50 -0.38 -3.36
C GLU A 79 -5.66 -0.29 -4.36
N LEU A 80 -6.06 0.94 -4.72
CA LEU A 80 -7.10 1.18 -5.72
C LEU A 80 -6.76 0.50 -7.06
N PHE A 81 -5.52 0.62 -7.53
CA PHE A 81 -5.11 -0.05 -8.77
C PHE A 81 -5.10 -1.57 -8.64
N CYS A 82 -4.67 -2.13 -7.50
CA CYS A 82 -4.73 -3.56 -7.27
C CYS A 82 -6.17 -4.08 -7.28
N GLU A 83 -7.10 -3.38 -6.62
CA GLU A 83 -8.53 -3.72 -6.60
C GLU A 83 -9.16 -3.59 -7.99
N PHE A 84 -8.80 -2.54 -8.75
CA PHE A 84 -9.24 -2.35 -10.13
C PHE A 84 -8.80 -3.51 -11.03
N VAL A 85 -7.51 -3.86 -11.02
CA VAL A 85 -7.00 -4.97 -11.85
C VAL A 85 -7.63 -6.28 -11.39
N TYR A 86 -7.78 -6.51 -10.08
CA TYR A 86 -8.39 -7.72 -9.54
C TYR A 86 -9.81 -7.94 -10.09
N ALA A 87 -10.63 -6.88 -10.11
CA ALA A 87 -11.98 -6.91 -10.67
C ALA A 87 -11.99 -7.18 -12.19
N ARG A 88 -10.92 -6.82 -12.90
CA ARG A 88 -10.80 -6.92 -14.36
C ARG A 88 -10.08 -8.18 -14.84
N VAL A 89 -9.53 -9.01 -13.96
CA VAL A 89 -8.87 -10.26 -14.35
C VAL A 89 -9.70 -11.13 -15.30
N PRO A 90 -11.03 -11.34 -15.11
CA PRO A 90 -11.82 -12.14 -16.05
C PRO A 90 -11.80 -11.62 -17.49
N ILE A 91 -11.74 -10.29 -17.66
CA ILE A 91 -11.65 -9.67 -18.98
C ILE A 91 -10.24 -9.89 -19.57
N LEU A 92 -9.20 -9.74 -18.75
CA LEU A 92 -7.80 -9.98 -19.14
C LEU A 92 -7.55 -11.44 -19.54
N GLU A 93 -8.26 -12.40 -18.94
CA GLU A 93 -8.18 -13.82 -19.31
C GLU A 93 -8.88 -14.12 -20.66
N SER A 94 -9.84 -13.29 -21.08
CA SER A 94 -10.64 -13.47 -22.29
C SER A 94 -10.04 -12.84 -23.56
N GLN A 95 -9.01 -12.01 -23.42
CA GLN A 95 -8.23 -11.39 -24.52
C GLN A 95 -7.00 -12.26 -24.84
#